data_AF-A0A3G9IEI2-F1
#
_entry.id   AF-A0A3G9IEI2-F1
#
_cell.length_a   1.000
_cell.length_b   1.000
_cell.length_c   1.000
_cell.angle_alpha   90.00
_cell.angle_beta   90.00
_cell.angle_gamma   90.00
#
_symmetry.space_group_name_H-M   'P 1'
#
loop_
_entity.id
_entity.type
_entity.pdbx_description
1 polymer ?
#
loop_
_entity_poly.entity_id
_entity_poly.type
_entity_poly.pdbx_seq_one_letter_code
_entity_poly.pdbx_strand_id
1 'polypeptide(L)'
;MSLRRGLIIVLGAAAFGFLGGLVHGNNGGVRGTIGNISTPWLLVALLPAWWTRSVWRGAAVGTCATVLALVTFYVGLTITMLGHLGNENGQPFMHLVWFVTKANKVWFEAGLVSGPLFGAFGGLLGKTRRRGILVAVVALLLVLEPVLFLYGSAVLGSVGQGPPDETRPYIGEALIGVVVAARALAGGYRRRPA
;
A
#
# COMPACT_ATOMS: atom_id res chain seq x y z
N MET A 1 -0.12 23.25 -0.07
CA MET A 1 0.83 22.27 -0.65
C MET A 1 1.37 22.88 -1.93
N SER A 2 2.66 22.77 -2.25
CA SER A 2 3.16 23.32 -3.53
C SER A 2 2.72 22.43 -4.70
N LEU A 3 2.56 23.02 -5.89
CA LEU A 3 2.18 22.30 -7.12
C LEU A 3 3.11 21.11 -7.37
N ARG A 4 4.43 21.32 -7.28
CA ARG A 4 5.45 20.26 -7.43
C ARG A 4 5.20 19.07 -6.51
N ARG A 5 4.83 19.31 -5.24
CA ARG A 5 4.54 18.21 -4.30
C ARG A 5 3.25 17.49 -4.67
N GLY A 6 2.21 18.23 -5.06
CA GLY A 6 0.98 17.63 -5.57
C GLY A 6 1.23 16.70 -6.75
N LEU A 7 2.01 17.15 -7.73
CA LEU A 7 2.38 16.35 -8.89
C LEU A 7 3.15 15.07 -8.51
N ILE A 8 4.13 15.17 -7.60
CA ILE A 8 4.88 13.99 -7.13
C ILE A 8 3.94 12.98 -6.47
N ILE A 9 2.98 13.45 -5.67
CA ILE A 9 2.02 12.57 -4.99
C ILE A 9 1.11 11.87 -6.00
N VAL A 10 0.55 12.63 -6.95
CA VAL A 10 -0.35 12.11 -7.98
C VAL A 10 0.39 11.10 -8.87
N LEU A 11 1.54 11.47 -9.43
CA LEU A 11 2.31 10.60 -10.31
C LEU A 11 2.86 9.39 -9.55
N GLY A 12 3.32 9.58 -8.31
CA GLY A 12 3.82 8.51 -7.47
C GLY A 12 2.76 7.48 -7.12
N ALA A 13 1.55 7.92 -6.73
CA ALA A 13 0.44 7.02 -6.43
C ALA A 13 -0.06 6.28 -7.67
N ALA A 14 -0.20 6.98 -8.81
CA ALA A 14 -0.58 6.37 -10.07
C ALA A 14 0.46 5.34 -10.56
N ALA A 15 1.75 5.68 -10.48
CA ALA A 15 2.82 4.76 -10.87
C ALA A 15 2.89 3.55 -9.93
N PHE A 16 2.76 3.75 -8.61
CA PHE A 16 2.73 2.66 -7.63
C PHE A 16 1.59 1.69 -7.94
N GLY A 17 0.36 2.21 -8.12
CA GLY A 17 -0.80 1.40 -8.43
C GLY A 17 -0.62 0.61 -9.72
N PHE A 18 -0.34 1.31 -10.82
CA PHE A 18 -0.15 0.71 -12.13
C PHE A 18 0.92 -0.39 -12.15
N LEU A 19 2.11 -0.08 -11.60
CA LEU A 19 3.21 -1.05 -11.50
C LEU A 19 2.85 -2.21 -10.57
N GLY A 20 2.13 -1.95 -9.47
CA GLY A 20 1.63 -3.00 -8.58
C GLY A 20 0.70 -3.97 -9.30
N GLY A 21 -0.21 -3.46 -10.14
CA GLY A 21 -1.12 -4.30 -10.93
C GLY A 21 -0.37 -5.13 -11.97
N LEU A 22 0.61 -4.51 -12.64
CA LEU A 22 1.50 -5.23 -13.55
C LEU A 22 2.33 -6.28 -12.83
N VAL A 23 2.85 -6.00 -11.64
CA VAL A 23 3.63 -6.97 -10.86
C VAL A 23 2.73 -8.08 -10.36
N HIS A 24 1.52 -7.82 -9.88
CA HIS A 24 0.62 -8.84 -9.36
C HIS A 24 0.34 -9.94 -10.40
N GLY A 25 0.00 -9.58 -11.64
CA GLY A 25 -0.20 -10.54 -12.73
C GLY A 25 -1.41 -11.47 -12.52
N ASN A 26 -1.50 -12.54 -13.32
CA ASN A 26 -2.63 -13.49 -13.31
C ASN A 26 -2.29 -14.89 -12.75
N ASN A 27 -1.01 -15.22 -12.57
CA ASN A 27 -0.56 -16.62 -12.39
C ASN A 27 -0.19 -16.98 -10.95
N GLY A 28 -0.56 -16.17 -9.96
CA GLY A 28 -0.22 -16.40 -8.56
C GLY A 28 1.28 -16.50 -8.28
N GLY A 29 1.66 -17.33 -7.30
CA GLY A 29 3.04 -17.58 -6.88
C GLY A 29 3.76 -16.36 -6.32
N VAL A 30 5.10 -16.38 -6.29
CA VAL A 30 5.94 -15.31 -5.73
C VAL A 30 5.58 -13.93 -6.26
N ARG A 31 5.26 -13.85 -7.56
CA ARG A 31 4.90 -12.61 -8.25
C ARG A 31 3.56 -12.04 -7.73
N GLY A 32 2.53 -12.88 -7.64
CA GLY A 32 1.25 -12.50 -7.05
C GLY A 32 1.39 -12.09 -5.59
N THR A 33 2.20 -12.81 -4.81
CA THR A 33 2.49 -12.48 -3.41
C THR A 33 3.20 -11.13 -3.25
N ILE A 34 4.17 -10.81 -4.12
CA ILE A 34 4.82 -9.48 -4.12
C ILE A 34 3.79 -8.39 -4.41
N GLY A 35 2.88 -8.61 -5.35
CA GLY A 35 1.77 -7.69 -5.62
C GLY A 35 0.77 -7.54 -4.46
N ASN A 36 0.77 -8.49 -3.51
CA ASN A 36 -0.11 -8.53 -2.34
C ASN A 36 0.57 -8.09 -1.04
N ILE A 37 1.80 -7.57 -1.10
CA ILE A 37 2.43 -6.99 0.07
C ILE A 37 1.63 -5.74 0.47
N SER A 38 1.15 -5.70 1.71
CA SER A 38 0.10 -4.82 2.18
C SER A 38 0.61 -3.53 2.79
N THR A 39 1.79 -3.51 3.43
CA THR A 39 2.36 -2.28 3.99
C THR A 39 2.54 -1.15 2.96
N PRO A 40 3.04 -1.38 1.73
CA PRO A 40 3.26 -0.32 0.75
C PRO A 40 1.97 0.43 0.40
N TRP A 41 0.82 -0.26 0.40
CA TRP A 41 -0.48 0.36 0.20
C TRP A 41 -0.85 1.35 1.30
N LEU A 42 -0.53 1.03 2.56
CA LEU A 42 -0.74 1.95 3.69
C LEU A 42 0.19 3.18 3.59
N LEU A 43 1.41 2.98 3.09
CA LEU A 43 2.39 4.04 2.90
C LEU A 43 1.99 5.03 1.79
N VAL A 44 1.28 4.58 0.75
CA VAL A 44 0.71 5.45 -0.29
C VAL A 44 -0.21 6.50 0.30
N ALA A 45 -0.99 6.17 1.33
CA ALA A 45 -1.84 7.14 2.02
C ALA A 45 -1.04 8.00 3.02
N LEU A 46 -0.20 7.36 3.83
CA LEU A 46 0.46 7.96 4.99
C LEU A 46 1.54 8.99 4.62
N LEU A 47 2.45 8.63 3.72
CA LEU A 47 3.61 9.46 3.35
C LEU A 47 3.24 10.81 2.71
N PRO A 48 2.32 10.89 1.73
CA PRO A 48 1.92 12.19 1.18
C PRO A 48 1.16 13.03 2.22
N ALA A 49 0.32 12.39 3.04
CA ALA A 49 -0.48 13.08 4.04
C ALA A 49 0.36 13.70 5.17
N TRP A 50 1.55 13.15 5.46
CA TRP A 50 2.51 13.71 6.42
C TRP A 50 2.87 15.18 6.15
N TRP A 51 2.77 15.64 4.91
CA TRP A 51 3.08 17.01 4.54
C TRP A 51 1.95 18.01 4.83
N THR A 52 0.73 17.54 5.10
CA THR A 52 -0.48 18.39 5.22
C THR A 52 -0.63 19.09 6.57
N ARG A 53 -0.07 18.53 7.65
CA ARG A 53 -0.16 19.01 9.05
C ARG A 53 -1.59 19.14 9.62
N SER A 54 -2.60 18.59 8.94
CA SER A 54 -3.99 18.65 9.39
C SER A 54 -4.60 17.27 9.20
N VAL A 55 -5.39 16.83 10.19
CA VAL A 55 -6.04 15.51 10.16
C VAL A 55 -6.98 15.43 8.97
N TRP A 56 -7.84 16.43 8.79
CA TRP A 56 -8.80 16.50 7.68
C TRP A 56 -8.13 16.58 6.30
N ARG A 57 -7.11 17.44 6.16
CA ARG A 57 -6.37 17.54 4.89
C ARG A 57 -5.57 16.27 4.61
N GLY A 58 -5.02 15.65 5.66
CA GLY A 58 -4.32 14.38 5.57
C GLY A 58 -5.24 13.26 5.11
N ALA A 59 -6.42 13.15 5.70
CA ALA A 59 -7.45 12.19 5.29
C ALA A 59 -7.80 12.36 3.82
N ALA A 60 -8.10 13.59 3.38
CA ALA A 60 -8.41 13.87 1.98
C ALA A 60 -7.26 13.49 1.03
N VAL A 61 -6.02 13.88 1.35
CA VAL A 61 -4.84 13.54 0.54
C VAL A 61 -4.60 12.03 0.50
N GLY A 62 -4.74 11.34 1.64
CA GLY A 62 -4.59 9.89 1.72
C GLY A 62 -5.65 9.15 0.93
N THR A 63 -6.92 9.57 1.03
CA THR A 63 -8.02 9.03 0.21
C THR A 63 -7.75 9.23 -1.28
N CYS A 64 -7.41 10.44 -1.71
CA CYS A 64 -7.13 10.69 -3.13
C CYS A 64 -5.96 9.86 -3.66
N ALA A 65 -4.86 9.77 -2.90
CA ALA A 65 -3.71 8.97 -3.28
C ALA A 65 -4.06 7.47 -3.37
N THR A 66 -4.83 6.97 -2.40
CA THR A 66 -5.25 5.56 -2.37
C THR A 66 -6.20 5.23 -3.51
N VAL A 67 -7.22 6.05 -3.76
CA VAL A 67 -8.16 5.85 -4.88
C VAL A 67 -7.41 5.87 -6.22
N LEU A 68 -6.49 6.82 -6.41
CA LEU A 68 -5.70 6.90 -7.62
C LEU A 68 -4.81 5.66 -7.82
N ALA A 69 -4.16 5.18 -6.75
CA ALA A 69 -3.39 3.95 -6.78
C ALA A 69 -4.26 2.74 -7.09
N LEU A 70 -5.45 2.60 -6.47
CA LEU A 70 -6.37 1.51 -6.75
C LEU A 70 -6.86 1.54 -8.20
N VAL A 71 -7.31 2.68 -8.71
CA VAL A 71 -7.79 2.81 -10.09
C VAL A 71 -6.71 2.38 -11.08
N THR A 72 -5.49 2.90 -10.90
CA THR A 72 -4.37 2.57 -11.79
C THR A 72 -3.89 1.14 -11.63
N PHE A 73 -3.98 0.57 -10.42
CA PHE A 73 -3.75 -0.84 -10.16
C PHE A 73 -4.71 -1.73 -10.92
N TYR A 74 -6.02 -1.45 -10.87
CA TYR A 74 -6.99 -2.26 -11.60
C TYR A 74 -6.82 -2.16 -13.11
N VAL A 75 -6.40 -1.00 -13.62
CA VAL A 75 -5.99 -0.87 -15.03
C VAL A 75 -4.78 -1.77 -15.33
N GLY A 76 -3.71 -1.69 -14.54
CA GLY A 76 -2.51 -2.51 -14.72
C GLY A 76 -2.79 -4.02 -14.61
N LEU A 77 -3.56 -4.41 -13.60
CA LEU A 77 -3.97 -5.80 -13.37
C LEU A 77 -4.80 -6.31 -14.56
N THR A 78 -5.78 -5.55 -15.02
CA THR A 78 -6.61 -5.92 -16.19
C THR A 78 -5.76 -6.16 -17.43
N ILE A 79 -4.73 -5.33 -17.68
CA ILE A 79 -3.79 -5.54 -18.79
C ILE A 79 -3.11 -6.91 -18.68
N THR A 80 -2.67 -7.30 -17.48
CA THR A 80 -2.03 -8.61 -17.28
C THR A 80 -2.98 -9.80 -17.38
N MET A 81 -4.28 -9.57 -17.23
CA MET A 81 -5.30 -10.60 -17.34
C MET A 81 -5.87 -10.73 -18.76
N LEU A 82 -5.51 -9.85 -19.70
CA LEU A 82 -5.97 -9.95 -21.09
C LEU A 82 -5.67 -11.34 -21.66
N GLY A 83 -6.67 -11.93 -22.32
CA GLY A 83 -6.60 -13.30 -22.85
C GLY A 83 -6.89 -14.40 -21.83
N HIS A 84 -6.91 -14.08 -20.53
CA HIS A 84 -7.15 -15.04 -19.44
C HIS A 84 -8.50 -14.86 -18.74
N LEU A 85 -9.35 -13.93 -19.22
CA LEU A 85 -10.65 -13.61 -18.63
C LEU A 85 -11.81 -14.48 -19.16
N GLY A 86 -11.51 -15.56 -19.88
CA GLY A 86 -12.50 -16.52 -20.37
C GLY A 86 -13.58 -15.89 -21.24
N ASN A 87 -14.84 -16.00 -20.84
CA ASN A 87 -16.01 -15.51 -21.60
C ASN A 87 -16.06 -13.99 -21.72
N GLU A 88 -15.29 -13.26 -20.93
CA GLU A 88 -15.21 -11.80 -21.02
C GLU A 88 -14.26 -11.35 -22.16
N ASN A 89 -13.50 -12.28 -22.76
CA ASN A 89 -12.61 -11.97 -23.87
C ASN A 89 -13.41 -11.40 -25.06
N GLY A 90 -13.09 -10.16 -25.46
CA GLY A 90 -13.78 -9.44 -26.54
C GLY A 90 -14.68 -8.30 -26.06
N GLN A 91 -14.92 -8.18 -24.74
CA GLN A 91 -15.61 -7.02 -24.18
C GLN A 91 -14.73 -5.75 -24.23
N PRO A 92 -15.33 -4.54 -24.25
CA PRO A 92 -14.58 -3.29 -24.17
C PRO A 92 -13.67 -3.24 -22.93
N PHE A 93 -12.49 -2.65 -23.04
CA PHE A 93 -11.49 -2.62 -21.95
C PHE A 93 -12.06 -2.11 -20.62
N MET A 94 -12.92 -1.08 -20.65
CA MET A 94 -13.54 -0.55 -19.43
C MET A 94 -14.47 -1.54 -18.73
N HIS A 95 -15.13 -2.43 -19.49
CA HIS A 95 -15.92 -3.52 -18.91
C HIS A 95 -15.02 -4.52 -18.19
N LEU A 96 -13.86 -4.85 -18.77
CA LEU A 96 -12.86 -5.74 -18.13
C LEU A 96 -12.32 -5.13 -16.84
N VAL A 97 -11.97 -3.84 -16.84
CA VAL A 97 -11.51 -3.13 -15.62
C VAL A 97 -12.59 -3.19 -14.54
N TRP A 98 -13.85 -2.96 -14.90
CA TRP A 98 -14.96 -3.05 -13.97
C TRP A 98 -15.15 -4.47 -13.42
N PHE A 99 -15.09 -5.48 -14.28
CA PHE A 99 -15.17 -6.89 -13.91
C PHE A 99 -14.09 -7.28 -12.89
N VAL A 100 -12.82 -6.96 -13.19
CA VAL A 100 -11.68 -7.25 -12.31
C VAL A 100 -11.80 -6.50 -10.98
N THR A 101 -12.26 -5.24 -11.02
CA THR A 101 -12.51 -4.45 -9.79
C THR A 101 -13.60 -5.08 -8.93
N LYS A 102 -14.70 -5.54 -9.54
CA LYS A 102 -15.81 -6.20 -8.83
C LYS A 102 -15.37 -7.53 -8.20
N ALA A 103 -14.54 -8.31 -8.91
CA ALA A 103 -13.97 -9.55 -8.39
C ALA A 103 -13.07 -9.31 -7.15
N ASN A 104 -12.48 -8.12 -7.03
CA ASN A 104 -11.58 -7.73 -5.93
C ASN A 104 -12.19 -6.65 -5.01
N LYS A 105 -13.52 -6.59 -4.92
CA LYS A 105 -14.26 -5.55 -4.18
C LYS A 105 -13.78 -5.37 -2.75
N VAL A 106 -13.47 -6.46 -2.04
CA VAL A 106 -13.00 -6.42 -0.64
C VAL A 106 -11.73 -5.58 -0.50
N TRP A 107 -10.77 -5.73 -1.42
CA TRP A 107 -9.52 -4.97 -1.40
C TRP A 107 -9.73 -3.50 -1.75
N PHE A 108 -10.63 -3.22 -2.69
CA PHE A 108 -11.01 -1.85 -3.01
C PHE A 108 -11.66 -1.15 -1.80
N GLU A 109 -12.59 -1.82 -1.12
CA GLU A 109 -13.26 -1.33 0.09
C GLU A 109 -12.28 -1.15 1.26
N ALA A 110 -11.39 -2.12 1.48
CA ALA A 110 -10.34 -2.00 2.47
C ALA A 110 -9.43 -0.79 2.20
N GLY A 111 -9.12 -0.50 0.93
CA GLY A 111 -8.41 0.71 0.53
C GLY A 111 -9.20 2.00 0.78
N LEU A 112 -10.52 2.00 0.52
CA LEU A 112 -11.39 3.14 0.81
C LEU A 112 -11.49 3.45 2.32
N VAL A 113 -11.34 2.45 3.18
CA VAL A 113 -11.32 2.62 4.64
C VAL A 113 -9.91 3.00 5.14
N SER A 114 -8.89 2.26 4.71
CA SER A 114 -7.50 2.48 5.18
C SER A 114 -6.92 3.79 4.66
N GLY A 115 -7.23 4.21 3.43
CA GLY A 115 -6.77 5.46 2.83
C GLY A 115 -7.03 6.71 3.68
N PRO A 116 -8.28 7.02 4.08
CA PRO A 116 -8.58 8.16 4.95
C PRO A 116 -7.97 8.00 6.35
N LEU A 117 -7.95 6.78 6.92
CA LEU A 117 -7.39 6.54 8.26
C LEU A 117 -5.89 6.79 8.30
N PHE A 118 -5.12 6.19 7.37
CA PHE A 118 -3.68 6.39 7.27
C PHE A 118 -3.30 7.77 6.78
N GLY A 119 -4.15 8.38 5.94
CA GLY A 119 -4.04 9.80 5.58
C GLY A 119 -4.21 10.73 6.79
N ALA A 120 -5.26 10.52 7.58
CA ALA A 120 -5.52 11.28 8.81
C ALA A 120 -4.36 11.14 9.81
N PHE A 121 -3.89 9.90 10.00
CA PHE A 121 -2.75 9.59 10.85
C PHE A 121 -1.46 10.25 10.35
N GLY A 122 -1.19 10.19 9.04
CA GLY A 122 -0.07 10.91 8.41
C GLY A 122 -0.17 12.42 8.68
N GLY A 123 -1.33 13.03 8.48
CA GLY A 123 -1.59 14.44 8.76
C GLY A 123 -1.35 14.82 10.24
N LEU A 124 -1.74 13.94 11.16
CA LEU A 124 -1.48 14.07 12.60
C LEU A 124 0.03 14.02 12.91
N LEU A 125 0.74 13.00 12.41
CA LEU A 125 2.19 12.88 12.55
C LEU A 125 2.92 14.09 11.97
N GLY A 126 2.40 14.65 10.88
CA GLY A 126 2.89 15.85 10.21
C GLY A 126 2.93 17.11 11.08
N LYS A 127 2.11 17.17 12.14
CA LYS A 127 2.13 18.26 13.14
C LYS A 127 3.43 18.28 13.93
N THR A 128 3.96 17.12 14.31
CA THR A 128 5.18 17.02 15.14
C THR A 128 6.46 17.35 14.37
N ARG A 129 6.46 17.16 13.04
CA ARG A 129 7.62 17.33 12.15
C ARG A 129 8.85 16.48 12.51
N ARG A 130 8.70 15.51 13.42
CA ARG A 130 9.78 14.61 13.84
C ARG A 130 9.94 13.48 12.85
N ARG A 131 10.93 13.59 11.97
CA ARG A 131 11.27 12.54 10.98
C ARG A 131 11.52 11.18 11.64
N GLY A 132 12.12 11.16 12.84
CA GLY A 132 12.34 9.92 13.59
C GLY A 132 11.04 9.18 13.92
N ILE A 133 9.96 9.89 14.27
CA ILE A 133 8.64 9.27 14.54
C ILE A 133 8.08 8.69 13.24
N LEU A 134 8.16 9.41 12.12
CA LEU A 134 7.71 8.88 10.83
C LEU A 134 8.46 7.60 10.47
N VAL A 135 9.79 7.60 10.60
CA VAL A 135 10.61 6.42 10.30
C VAL A 135 10.27 5.25 11.22
N ALA A 136 10.06 5.50 12.52
CA ALA A 136 9.64 4.47 13.47
C ALA A 136 8.27 3.89 13.11
N VAL A 137 7.29 4.72 12.73
CA VAL A 137 5.98 4.28 12.28
C VAL A 137 6.08 3.43 11.01
N VAL A 138 6.85 3.88 10.01
CA VAL A 138 7.06 3.12 8.77
C VAL A 138 7.70 1.76 9.08
N ALA A 139 8.73 1.73 9.94
CA ALA A 139 9.36 0.48 10.36
C ALA A 139 8.39 -0.46 11.08
N LEU A 140 7.58 0.08 12.01
CA LEU A 140 6.57 -0.70 12.72
C LEU A 140 5.52 -1.26 11.76
N LEU A 141 5.07 -0.50 10.76
CA LEU A 141 4.13 -1.02 9.77
C LEU A 141 4.75 -2.17 8.96
N LEU A 142 5.98 -1.99 8.48
CA LEU A 142 6.70 -3.03 7.72
C LEU A 142 6.91 -4.32 8.52
N VAL A 143 6.98 -4.25 9.86
CA VAL A 143 7.10 -5.46 10.70
C VAL A 143 5.74 -6.02 11.09
N LEU A 144 4.87 -5.19 11.66
CA LEU A 144 3.64 -5.65 12.28
C LEU A 144 2.61 -6.11 11.26
N GLU A 145 2.53 -5.46 10.11
CA GLU A 145 1.50 -5.78 9.13
C GLU A 145 1.69 -7.21 8.56
N PRO A 146 2.89 -7.61 8.08
CA PRO A 146 3.14 -9.00 7.66
C PRO A 146 2.89 -10.02 8.78
N VAL A 147 3.30 -9.69 10.01
CA VAL A 147 3.13 -10.59 11.17
C VAL A 147 1.65 -10.77 11.50
N LEU A 148 0.87 -9.69 11.52
CA LEU A 148 -0.57 -9.74 11.78
C LEU A 148 -1.31 -10.45 10.64
N PHE A 149 -0.89 -10.25 9.39
CA PHE A 149 -1.46 -10.95 8.24
C PHE A 149 -1.22 -12.46 8.31
N LEU A 150 0.02 -12.88 8.59
CA LEU A 150 0.37 -14.30 8.73
C LEU A 150 -0.32 -14.93 9.95
N TYR A 151 -0.34 -14.22 11.08
CA TYR A 151 -1.03 -14.68 12.30
C TYR A 151 -2.54 -14.81 12.08
N GLY A 152 -3.17 -13.79 11.49
CA GLY A 152 -4.60 -13.82 11.17
C GLY A 152 -4.94 -14.97 10.22
N SER A 153 -4.13 -15.17 9.18
CA SER A 153 -4.27 -16.29 8.25
C SER A 153 -4.16 -17.65 8.93
N ALA A 154 -3.26 -17.80 9.91
CA ALA A 154 -3.02 -19.06 10.62
C ALA A 154 -4.09 -19.37 11.69
N VAL A 155 -4.57 -18.35 12.41
CA VAL A 155 -5.41 -18.52 13.61
C VAL A 155 -6.89 -18.38 13.31
N LEU A 156 -7.27 -17.38 12.51
CA LEU A 156 -8.68 -17.05 12.28
C LEU A 156 -9.26 -17.77 11.06
N GLY A 157 -8.41 -18.46 10.30
CA GLY A 157 -8.69 -18.74 8.90
C GLY A 157 -8.65 -17.41 8.14
N SER A 158 -7.91 -17.38 7.04
CA SER A 158 -7.93 -16.25 6.10
C SER A 158 -9.36 -15.79 5.84
N VAL A 159 -9.63 -14.49 5.91
CA VAL A 159 -10.89 -13.90 5.45
C VAL A 159 -10.92 -14.04 3.91
N GLY A 160 -11.29 -15.23 3.43
CA GLY A 160 -11.62 -15.50 2.03
C GLY A 160 -10.55 -16.07 1.09
N GLN A 161 -9.27 -16.26 1.46
CA GLN A 161 -8.22 -16.66 0.47
C GLN A 161 -7.24 -17.79 0.84
N GLY A 162 -7.43 -18.53 1.93
CA GLY A 162 -6.43 -19.46 2.45
C GLY A 162 -5.19 -18.75 2.99
N PRO A 163 -4.29 -19.46 3.69
CA PRO A 163 -2.95 -18.94 3.97
C PRO A 163 -2.25 -18.58 2.65
N PRO A 164 -1.37 -17.57 2.63
CA PRO A 164 -0.67 -17.20 1.40
C PRO A 164 0.14 -18.38 0.89
N ASP A 165 0.06 -18.62 -0.43
CA ASP A 165 0.80 -19.69 -1.11
C ASP A 165 2.32 -19.60 -0.88
N GLU A 166 2.82 -18.38 -0.62
CA GLU A 166 4.22 -18.10 -0.38
C GLU A 166 4.38 -17.06 0.74
N THR A 167 5.18 -17.37 1.76
CA THR A 167 5.38 -16.49 2.93
C THR A 167 6.63 -15.62 2.82
N ARG A 168 7.56 -15.95 1.91
CA ARG A 168 8.86 -15.25 1.78
C ARG A 168 8.75 -13.74 1.55
N PRO A 169 7.83 -13.20 0.72
CA PRO A 169 7.72 -11.75 0.53
C PRO A 169 7.34 -11.00 1.81
N TYR A 170 6.46 -11.58 2.62
CA TYR A 170 6.06 -11.03 3.93
C TYR A 170 7.23 -11.02 4.93
N ILE A 171 8.04 -12.08 4.94
CA ILE A 171 9.28 -12.14 5.74
C ILE A 171 10.26 -11.07 5.27
N GLY A 172 10.44 -10.93 3.94
CA GLY A 172 11.29 -9.90 3.35
C GLY A 172 10.88 -8.49 3.76
N GLU A 173 9.58 -8.19 3.71
CA GLU A 173 9.02 -6.93 4.18
C GLU A 173 9.33 -6.67 5.67
N ALA A 174 9.09 -7.66 6.53
CA ALA A 174 9.40 -7.57 7.96
C ALA A 174 10.89 -7.34 8.21
N LEU A 175 11.77 -8.02 7.49
CA LEU A 175 13.22 -7.82 7.60
C LEU A 175 13.63 -6.39 7.19
N ILE A 176 13.03 -5.83 6.14
CA ILE A 176 13.25 -4.42 5.77
C ILE A 176 12.81 -3.50 6.91
N GLY A 177 11.65 -3.76 7.52
CA GLY A 177 11.17 -3.02 8.69
C GLY A 177 12.17 -3.02 9.86
N VAL A 178 12.72 -4.19 10.20
CA VAL A 178 13.74 -4.34 11.25
C VAL A 178 15.00 -3.55 10.92
N VAL A 179 15.48 -3.61 9.67
CA VAL A 179 16.67 -2.84 9.23
C VAL A 179 16.42 -1.34 9.33
N VAL A 180 15.25 -0.86 8.91
CA VAL A 180 14.86 0.56 9.02
C VAL A 180 14.82 1.00 10.48
N ALA A 181 14.23 0.19 11.38
CA ALA A 181 14.20 0.47 12.82
C ALA A 181 15.61 0.54 13.42
N ALA A 182 16.46 -0.46 13.14
CA ALA A 182 17.83 -0.51 13.65
C ALA A 182 18.65 0.72 13.19
N ARG A 183 18.52 1.11 11.92
CA ARG A 183 19.16 2.31 11.36
C ARG A 183 18.65 3.59 12.03
N ALA A 184 17.35 3.68 12.30
CA ALA A 184 16.77 4.84 12.98
C ALA A 184 17.29 4.99 14.41
N LEU A 185 17.41 3.89 15.15
CA LEU A 185 17.94 3.86 16.52
C LEU A 185 19.43 4.22 16.54
N ALA A 186 20.24 3.60 15.67
CA ALA A 186 21.68 3.89 15.56
C ALA A 186 21.98 5.33 15.12
N GLY A 187 21.15 5.90 14.23
CA GLY A 187 21.27 7.29 13.78
C GLY A 187 20.80 8.31 14.83
N GLY A 188 19.79 7.97 15.63
CA GLY A 188 19.35 8.77 16.77
C GLY A 188 20.42 8.89 17.84
N TYR A 189 21.22 7.84 18.04
CA TYR A 189 22.33 7.81 18.99
C TYR A 189 23.47 8.79 18.64
N ARG A 190 23.66 9.10 17.34
CA ARG A 190 24.76 9.98 16.88
C ARG A 190 24.48 11.48 16.94
N ARG A 191 23.25 11.92 17.27
CA ARG A 191 22.88 13.35 17.31
C ARG A 191 22.94 13.99 18.70
N ARG A 192 23.95 13.65 19.50
CA ARG A 192 24.36 14.45 20.67
C ARG A 192 25.87 14.52 20.80
N PRO A 193 26.51 15.58 20.28
CA PRO A 193 27.50 16.33 21.03
C PRO A 193 26.80 17.49 21.74
N ALA A 194 27.11 17.64 23.02
CA ALA A 194 26.72 18.79 23.84
C ALA A 194 27.38 20.08 23.35
#